data_AF-A0A7V7D6H2-F1
#
_entry.id   AF-A0A7V7D6H2-F1
#
_cell.length_a   1.000
_cell.length_b   1.000
_cell.length_c   1.000
_cell.angle_alpha   90.00
_cell.angle_beta   90.00
_cell.angle_gamma   90.00
#
_symmetry.space_group_name_H-M   'P 1'
#
loop_
_entity.id
_entity.type
_entity.pdbx_description
1 polymer ?
#
loop_
_entity_poly.entity_id
_entity_poly.type
_entity_poly.pdbx_seq_one_letter_code
_entity_poly.pdbx_strand_id
1 'polypeptide(L)'
;MPDVRMLCDLEYVPGGHERNKLDLYLPKQTDKKDLKIDKLPLIIWVHGGAWMAGNKNNCPARRFLRKGYAVASINYRLSQHATFPAQIEDCKAAVRRLRANSEKYNLDSKRFGVWGSSAGGHLVALLGTTGDVKDFDKGENLDTSSRVQAVCDYFGPTDFIKISNFPSNIRHDAPDSPESKLIGGPVQQNKEACQRANPITYVTKDDPPFLIVHGDKDLTVPHNQSQLLCEALTKAGVQVKFHTVEGGGHGGFNSPKVDKIVDDFFDKHLKSRKSTNTGLASLYPGDEGIEHDPRILFVDDFETGTPEEIGARWGSISKKENFKLSDCLHAGSPGTQSIHISKNGHLFTHTKGVDTMYARFYVKFHERTGYVHHFV
;
A
#
# COMPACT_ATOMS: atom_id res chain seq x y z
N MET A 1 -5.74 22.78 -4.68
CA MET A 1 -5.69 21.29 -4.79
C MET A 1 -4.86 20.97 -6.03
N PRO A 2 -4.05 19.89 -6.09
CA PRO A 2 -3.51 19.50 -7.38
C PRO A 2 -4.68 19.21 -8.32
N ASP A 3 -4.55 19.61 -9.57
CA ASP A 3 -5.56 19.33 -10.57
C ASP A 3 -5.77 17.81 -10.69
N VAL A 4 -7.02 17.35 -10.63
CA VAL A 4 -7.40 15.94 -10.72
C VAL A 4 -8.21 15.73 -11.99
N ARG A 5 -7.83 14.74 -12.81
CA ARG A 5 -8.70 14.25 -13.89
C ARG A 5 -9.62 13.17 -13.31
N MET A 6 -10.92 13.40 -13.40
CA MET A 6 -11.94 12.47 -12.93
C MET A 6 -12.69 11.89 -14.12
N LEU A 7 -12.79 10.57 -14.18
CA LEU A 7 -13.60 9.83 -15.13
C LEU A 7 -14.74 9.18 -14.35
N CYS A 8 -15.94 9.74 -14.46
CA CYS A 8 -17.12 9.28 -13.74
C CYS A 8 -17.86 8.17 -14.49
N ASP A 9 -18.55 7.33 -13.72
CA ASP A 9 -19.52 6.36 -14.20
C ASP A 9 -18.98 5.41 -15.28
N LEU A 10 -17.69 5.07 -15.17
CA LEU A 10 -17.06 4.08 -16.04
C LEU A 10 -17.66 2.71 -15.78
N GLU A 11 -18.27 2.13 -16.80
CA GLU A 11 -18.77 0.76 -16.76
C GLU A 11 -17.59 -0.22 -16.72
N TYR A 12 -17.62 -1.11 -15.73
CA TYR A 12 -16.65 -2.19 -15.61
C TYR A 12 -17.20 -3.57 -15.98
N VAL A 13 -18.52 -3.69 -16.13
CA VAL A 13 -19.20 -4.79 -16.83
C VAL A 13 -20.10 -4.14 -17.90
N PRO A 14 -19.65 -4.07 -19.18
CA PRO A 14 -20.44 -3.46 -20.25
C PRO A 14 -21.82 -4.11 -20.37
N GLY A 15 -22.87 -3.29 -20.41
CA GLY A 15 -24.26 -3.79 -20.46
C GLY A 15 -24.70 -4.58 -19.21
N GLY A 16 -23.91 -4.52 -18.13
CA GLY A 16 -24.25 -5.13 -16.85
C GLY A 16 -25.31 -4.35 -16.08
N HIS A 17 -25.43 -4.64 -14.78
CA HIS A 17 -26.32 -3.89 -13.92
C HIS A 17 -25.91 -2.42 -13.86
N GLU A 18 -26.85 -1.48 -13.71
CA GLU A 18 -26.58 -0.04 -13.57
C GLU A 18 -25.57 0.34 -12.45
N ARG A 19 -25.35 -0.56 -11.49
CA ARG A 19 -24.38 -0.41 -10.40
C ARG A 19 -22.99 -0.89 -10.76
N ASN A 20 -22.78 -1.54 -11.90
CA ASN A 20 -21.46 -1.96 -12.37
C ASN A 20 -20.64 -0.78 -12.94
N LYS A 21 -20.53 0.28 -12.12
CA LYS A 21 -19.89 1.56 -12.44
C LYS A 21 -18.86 1.93 -11.39
N LEU A 22 -17.80 2.61 -11.84
CA LEU A 22 -16.77 3.16 -10.98
C LEU A 22 -16.42 4.60 -11.38
N ASP A 23 -15.87 5.34 -10.43
CA ASP A 23 -15.22 6.62 -10.68
C ASP A 23 -13.71 6.44 -10.57
N LEU A 24 -12.96 6.85 -11.60
CA LEU A 24 -11.51 6.80 -11.62
C LEU A 24 -10.95 8.22 -11.50
N TYR A 25 -10.13 8.43 -10.48
CA TYR A 25 -9.44 9.68 -10.20
C TYR A 25 -7.95 9.51 -10.51
N LEU A 26 -7.44 10.40 -11.36
CA LEU A 26 -6.05 10.41 -11.79
C LEU A 26 -5.42 11.76 -11.41
N PRO A 27 -4.20 11.78 -10.84
CA PRO A 27 -3.40 13.00 -10.78
C PRO A 27 -3.23 13.55 -12.20
N LYS A 28 -3.51 14.84 -12.44
CA LYS A 28 -3.34 15.41 -13.78
C LYS A 28 -1.84 15.41 -14.11
N GLN A 29 -1.48 14.77 -15.22
CA GLN A 29 -0.13 14.83 -15.76
C GLN A 29 0.20 16.29 -16.06
N THR A 30 1.34 16.78 -15.60
CA THR A 30 1.83 18.10 -15.98
C THR A 30 2.40 18.01 -17.40
N ASP A 31 2.07 18.96 -18.28
CA ASP A 31 2.57 19.02 -19.66
C ASP A 31 4.10 19.24 -19.77
N LYS A 32 4.83 19.16 -18.66
CA LYS A 32 6.29 19.18 -18.66
C LYS A 32 6.77 17.86 -19.25
N LYS A 33 7.17 17.91 -20.53
CA LYS A 33 7.76 16.79 -21.31
C LYS A 33 8.88 16.04 -20.57
N ASP A 34 9.48 16.64 -19.55
CA ASP A 34 10.59 16.09 -18.77
C ASP A 34 10.15 15.34 -17.49
N LEU A 35 8.86 15.34 -17.13
CA LEU A 35 8.31 14.57 -16.00
C LEU A 35 7.39 13.46 -16.52
N LYS A 36 7.98 12.43 -17.12
CA LYS A 36 7.27 11.20 -17.45
C LYS A 36 6.80 10.57 -16.13
N ILE A 37 5.53 10.77 -15.77
CA ILE A 37 4.97 10.14 -14.57
C ILE A 37 4.97 8.63 -14.79
N ASP A 38 5.85 7.93 -14.06
CA ASP A 38 5.86 6.48 -13.97
C ASP A 38 4.44 5.93 -13.73
N LYS A 39 4.14 4.74 -14.27
CA LYS A 39 2.84 4.09 -14.09
C LYS A 39 2.39 4.16 -12.63
N LEU A 40 1.15 4.58 -12.40
CA LEU A 40 0.67 4.91 -11.06
C LEU A 40 0.21 3.64 -10.31
N PRO A 41 0.61 3.45 -9.03
CA PRO A 41 -0.09 2.49 -8.18
C PRO A 41 -1.54 2.92 -7.99
N LEU A 42 -2.44 1.95 -7.85
CA LEU A 42 -3.87 2.17 -7.74
C LEU A 42 -4.38 1.74 -6.36
N ILE A 43 -5.21 2.58 -5.74
CA ILE A 43 -6.03 2.17 -4.59
C ILE A 43 -7.50 2.13 -5.02
N ILE A 44 -8.14 0.98 -4.82
CA ILE A 44 -9.56 0.78 -5.12
C ILE A 44 -10.35 0.84 -3.82
N TRP A 45 -11.25 1.81 -3.71
CA TRP A 45 -12.16 1.96 -2.58
C TRP A 45 -13.47 1.19 -2.81
N VAL A 46 -13.88 0.42 -1.80
CA VAL A 46 -15.14 -0.32 -1.77
C VAL A 46 -15.98 0.17 -0.59
N HIS A 47 -17.14 0.76 -0.89
CA HIS A 47 -17.98 1.36 0.14
C HIS A 47 -18.64 0.33 1.06
N GLY A 48 -18.88 0.71 2.31
CA GLY A 48 -19.76 -0.01 3.24
C GLY A 48 -21.25 0.25 2.97
N GLY A 49 -22.11 -0.18 3.88
CA GLY A 49 -23.57 -0.05 3.74
C GLY A 49 -24.32 -1.39 3.83
N ALA A 50 -23.79 -2.32 4.64
CA ALA A 50 -24.43 -3.60 4.96
C ALA A 50 -24.85 -4.41 3.71
N TRP A 51 -24.12 -4.24 2.61
CA TRP A 51 -24.44 -4.75 1.26
C TRP A 51 -25.82 -4.33 0.71
N MET A 52 -26.59 -3.53 1.44
CA MET A 52 -27.97 -3.14 1.15
C MET A 52 -28.09 -1.68 0.70
N ALA A 53 -27.04 -0.89 0.89
CA ALA A 53 -27.00 0.53 0.60
C ALA A 53 -25.59 1.01 0.26
N GLY A 54 -25.47 2.32 -0.02
CA GLY A 54 -24.21 2.98 -0.31
C GLY A 54 -23.90 3.13 -1.80
N ASN A 55 -22.86 3.90 -2.10
CA ASN A 55 -22.38 4.14 -3.45
C ASN A 55 -20.92 4.64 -3.46
N LYS A 56 -20.35 4.75 -4.66
CA LYS A 56 -18.98 5.19 -4.96
C LYS A 56 -18.67 6.67 -4.68
N ASN A 57 -19.65 7.52 -4.34
CA ASN A 57 -19.45 8.96 -4.33
C ASN A 57 -18.59 9.44 -3.14
N ASN A 58 -18.61 8.73 -2.01
CA ASN A 58 -17.79 9.04 -0.85
C ASN A 58 -16.56 8.11 -0.79
N CYS A 59 -15.41 8.63 -1.20
CA CYS A 59 -14.18 7.86 -1.35
C CYS A 59 -13.03 8.48 -0.51
N PRO A 60 -12.78 8.00 0.72
CA PRO A 60 -11.68 8.45 1.57
C PRO A 60 -10.31 8.30 0.90
N ALA A 61 -10.16 7.29 0.04
CA ALA A 61 -8.92 7.04 -0.70
C ALA A 61 -8.50 8.20 -1.63
N ARG A 62 -9.40 9.13 -1.98
CA ARG A 62 -9.06 10.31 -2.83
C ARG A 62 -7.91 11.14 -2.24
N ARG A 63 -7.68 11.09 -0.92
CA ARG A 63 -6.52 11.76 -0.29
C ARG A 63 -5.17 11.26 -0.81
N PHE A 64 -5.10 10.02 -1.33
CA PHE A 64 -3.89 9.43 -1.91
C PHE A 64 -3.51 9.99 -3.28
N LEU A 65 -4.40 10.72 -3.96
CA LEU A 65 -4.07 11.41 -5.22
C LEU A 65 -2.88 12.37 -5.03
N ARG A 66 -2.82 13.06 -3.89
CA ARG A 66 -1.71 13.96 -3.53
C ARG A 66 -0.41 13.21 -3.22
N LYS A 67 -0.49 11.89 -3.07
CA LYS A 67 0.64 11.01 -2.77
C LYS A 67 1.09 10.23 -4.00
N GLY A 68 0.63 10.57 -5.21
CA GLY A 68 1.06 9.89 -6.45
C GLY A 68 0.39 8.54 -6.68
N TYR A 69 -0.82 8.34 -6.16
CA TYR A 69 -1.66 7.19 -6.52
C TYR A 69 -2.73 7.61 -7.53
N ALA A 70 -3.14 6.67 -8.37
CA ALA A 70 -4.49 6.69 -8.91
C ALA A 70 -5.48 6.12 -7.87
N VAL A 71 -6.74 6.54 -7.95
CA VAL A 71 -7.77 6.05 -7.04
C VAL A 71 -9.00 5.66 -7.85
N ALA A 72 -9.55 4.47 -7.61
CA ALA A 72 -10.86 4.08 -8.13
C ALA A 72 -11.84 3.94 -6.97
N SER A 73 -13.08 4.35 -7.16
CA SER A 73 -14.18 4.11 -6.22
C SER A 73 -15.27 3.34 -6.93
N ILE A 74 -15.62 2.15 -6.44
CA ILE A 74 -16.50 1.23 -7.16
C ILE A 74 -17.86 1.11 -6.48
N ASN A 75 -18.92 0.99 -7.27
CA ASN A 75 -20.18 0.40 -6.84
C ASN A 75 -20.13 -1.12 -7.03
N TYR A 76 -21.02 -1.84 -6.35
CA TYR A 76 -21.34 -3.26 -6.55
C TYR A 76 -22.86 -3.47 -6.40
N ARG A 77 -23.42 -4.56 -6.93
CA ARG A 77 -24.84 -4.93 -6.78
C ARG A 77 -25.18 -5.12 -5.30
N LEU A 78 -26.28 -4.52 -4.87
CA LEU A 78 -26.75 -4.64 -3.47
C LEU A 78 -27.51 -5.96 -3.28
N SER A 79 -27.63 -6.43 -2.04
CA SER A 79 -28.26 -7.71 -1.73
C SER A 79 -29.73 -7.79 -2.14
N GLN A 80 -30.44 -6.66 -2.20
CA GLN A 80 -31.79 -6.61 -2.75
C GLN A 80 -31.85 -6.78 -4.28
N HIS A 81 -30.73 -6.62 -4.99
CA HIS A 81 -30.66 -6.83 -6.43
C HIS A 81 -30.16 -8.23 -6.78
N ALA A 82 -29.20 -8.75 -6.02
CA ALA A 82 -28.66 -10.10 -6.18
C ALA A 82 -27.98 -10.58 -4.89
N THR A 83 -28.17 -11.84 -4.54
CA THR A 83 -27.49 -12.48 -3.41
C THR A 83 -26.02 -12.79 -3.74
N PHE A 84 -25.23 -13.08 -2.72
CA PHE A 84 -23.85 -13.52 -2.85
C PHE A 84 -23.75 -14.77 -3.76
N PRO A 85 -22.80 -14.85 -4.71
CA PRO A 85 -21.55 -14.10 -4.80
C PRO A 85 -21.56 -12.82 -5.66
N ALA A 86 -22.72 -12.28 -6.05
CA ALA A 86 -22.79 -11.14 -6.98
C ALA A 86 -21.89 -9.96 -6.61
N GLN A 87 -21.80 -9.63 -5.32
CA GLN A 87 -21.00 -8.53 -4.80
C GLN A 87 -19.49 -8.73 -5.02
N ILE A 88 -18.98 -9.94 -4.74
CA ILE A 88 -17.55 -10.21 -4.90
C ILE A 88 -17.19 -10.40 -6.38
N GLU A 89 -18.11 -10.95 -7.19
CA GLU A 89 -17.96 -11.02 -8.65
C GLU A 89 -17.81 -9.61 -9.26
N ASP A 90 -18.63 -8.66 -8.82
CA ASP A 90 -18.58 -7.27 -9.25
C ASP A 90 -17.25 -6.61 -8.88
N CYS A 91 -16.82 -6.78 -7.63
CA CYS A 91 -15.53 -6.28 -7.15
C CYS A 91 -14.35 -6.84 -7.96
N LYS A 92 -14.34 -8.16 -8.23
CA LYS A 92 -13.30 -8.80 -9.04
C LYS A 92 -13.34 -8.31 -10.49
N ALA A 93 -14.52 -8.17 -11.08
CA ALA A 93 -14.68 -7.62 -12.43
C ALA A 93 -14.13 -6.20 -12.53
N ALA A 94 -14.37 -5.35 -11.53
CA ALA A 94 -13.80 -4.00 -11.48
C ALA A 94 -12.26 -4.02 -11.44
N VAL A 95 -11.66 -4.90 -10.62
CA VAL A 95 -10.19 -5.09 -10.58
C VAL A 95 -9.66 -5.50 -11.95
N ARG A 96 -10.24 -6.52 -12.58
CA ARG A 96 -9.82 -7.02 -13.90
C ARG A 96 -9.97 -5.96 -14.98
N ARG A 97 -11.08 -5.23 -15.00
CA ARG A 97 -11.31 -4.13 -15.95
C ARG A 97 -10.24 -3.04 -15.84
N LEU A 98 -9.96 -2.57 -14.63
CA LEU A 98 -8.94 -1.55 -14.38
C LEU A 98 -7.55 -2.05 -14.77
N ARG A 99 -7.25 -3.32 -14.50
CA ARG A 99 -5.98 -3.95 -14.86
C ARG A 99 -5.82 -4.14 -16.37
N ALA A 100 -6.85 -4.60 -17.07
CA ALA A 100 -6.85 -4.74 -18.53
C ALA A 100 -6.70 -3.39 -19.26
N ASN A 101 -7.16 -2.30 -18.63
CA ASN A 101 -7.04 -0.94 -19.14
C ASN A 101 -5.88 -0.14 -18.51
N SER A 102 -4.89 -0.82 -17.91
CA SER A 102 -3.82 -0.13 -17.17
C SER A 102 -3.02 0.84 -18.04
N GLU A 103 -2.68 0.46 -19.29
CA GLU A 103 -1.97 1.33 -20.23
C GLU A 103 -2.78 2.60 -20.55
N LYS A 104 -4.08 2.43 -20.82
CA LYS A 104 -5.00 3.53 -21.15
C LYS A 104 -5.08 4.58 -20.04
N TYR A 105 -4.99 4.14 -18.79
CA TYR A 105 -5.12 5.00 -17.61
C TYR A 105 -3.79 5.33 -16.93
N ASN A 106 -2.66 4.95 -17.52
CA ASN A 106 -1.32 5.07 -16.94
C ASN A 106 -1.20 4.45 -15.54
N LEU A 107 -1.81 3.29 -15.34
CA LEU A 107 -1.77 2.51 -14.09
C LEU A 107 -0.69 1.44 -14.17
N ASP A 108 -0.13 1.10 -13.02
CA ASP A 108 0.74 -0.06 -12.88
C ASP A 108 -0.10 -1.29 -12.52
N SER A 109 -0.33 -2.17 -13.49
CA SER A 109 -1.14 -3.39 -13.33
C SER A 109 -0.65 -4.33 -12.23
N LYS A 110 0.60 -4.16 -11.75
CA LYS A 110 1.20 -4.97 -10.69
C LYS A 110 1.09 -4.34 -9.30
N ARG A 111 0.49 -3.15 -9.15
CA ARG A 111 0.45 -2.40 -7.88
C ARG A 111 -0.94 -1.88 -7.55
N PHE A 112 -1.88 -2.81 -7.38
CA PHE A 112 -3.27 -2.51 -7.01
C PHE A 112 -3.51 -2.88 -5.55
N GLY A 113 -3.82 -1.89 -4.71
CA GLY A 113 -4.35 -2.11 -3.37
C GLY A 113 -5.85 -1.89 -3.31
N VAL A 114 -6.48 -2.45 -2.28
CA VAL A 114 -7.90 -2.28 -2.00
C VAL A 114 -8.10 -1.78 -0.58
N TRP A 115 -9.11 -0.94 -0.40
CA TRP A 115 -9.53 -0.41 0.89
C TRP A 115 -11.05 -0.40 0.95
N GLY A 116 -11.64 -0.88 2.04
CA GLY A 116 -13.07 -0.78 2.27
C GLY A 116 -13.42 -0.73 3.74
N SER A 117 -14.66 -0.34 4.03
CA SER A 117 -15.20 -0.27 5.39
C SER A 117 -16.48 -1.09 5.56
N SER A 118 -16.67 -1.71 6.73
CA SER A 118 -17.85 -2.51 7.05
C SER A 118 -18.10 -3.59 5.98
N ALA A 119 -19.27 -3.63 5.35
CA ALA A 119 -19.54 -4.49 4.18
C ALA A 119 -18.48 -4.38 3.05
N GLY A 120 -17.92 -3.19 2.82
CA GLY A 120 -16.81 -3.00 1.89
C GLY A 120 -15.49 -3.57 2.42
N GLY A 121 -15.26 -3.52 3.74
CA GLY A 121 -14.15 -4.17 4.44
C GLY A 121 -14.15 -5.68 4.24
N HIS A 122 -15.33 -6.29 4.40
CA HIS A 122 -15.60 -7.69 4.05
C HIS A 122 -15.26 -8.01 2.59
N LEU A 123 -15.73 -7.20 1.64
CA LEU A 123 -15.49 -7.44 0.22
C LEU A 123 -14.01 -7.28 -0.17
N VAL A 124 -13.28 -6.34 0.44
CA VAL A 124 -11.83 -6.22 0.17
C VAL A 124 -11.02 -7.32 0.84
N ALA A 125 -11.46 -7.82 2.00
CA ALA A 125 -10.87 -9.01 2.61
C ALA A 125 -11.08 -10.23 1.71
N LEU A 126 -12.28 -10.43 1.16
CA LEU A 126 -12.55 -11.47 0.16
C LEU A 126 -11.70 -11.27 -1.10
N LEU A 127 -11.58 -10.05 -1.64
CA LEU A 127 -10.69 -9.79 -2.79
C LEU A 127 -9.25 -10.22 -2.51
N GLY A 128 -8.77 -10.01 -1.28
CA GLY A 128 -7.46 -10.44 -0.82
C GLY A 128 -7.29 -11.95 -0.78
N THR A 129 -8.20 -12.65 -0.10
CA THR A 129 -8.10 -14.10 0.15
C THR A 129 -8.58 -14.96 -1.01
N THR A 130 -9.32 -14.40 -1.97
CA THR A 130 -9.89 -15.15 -3.10
C THR A 130 -9.15 -14.91 -4.41
N GLY A 131 -7.92 -14.39 -4.37
CA GLY A 131 -7.14 -14.01 -5.56
C GLY A 131 -7.13 -15.04 -6.69
N ASP A 132 -7.08 -16.33 -6.33
CA ASP A 132 -7.00 -17.46 -7.25
C ASP A 132 -8.29 -18.30 -7.32
N VAL A 133 -9.36 -17.88 -6.63
CA VAL A 133 -10.67 -18.55 -6.66
C VAL A 133 -11.44 -18.12 -7.93
N LYS A 134 -11.40 -18.97 -8.95
CA LYS A 134 -12.02 -18.73 -10.27
C LYS A 134 -13.54 -18.76 -10.28
N ASP A 135 -14.17 -19.40 -9.30
CA ASP A 135 -15.64 -19.46 -9.22
C ASP A 135 -16.30 -18.08 -9.13
N PHE A 136 -15.57 -17.09 -8.59
CA PHE A 136 -16.01 -15.69 -8.49
C PHE A 136 -15.57 -14.81 -9.67
N ASP A 137 -14.82 -15.34 -10.64
CA ASP A 137 -14.44 -14.61 -11.85
C ASP A 137 -15.56 -14.71 -12.90
N LYS A 138 -16.47 -13.72 -12.93
CA LYS A 138 -17.55 -13.60 -13.92
C LYS A 138 -17.42 -12.34 -14.78
N GLY A 139 -17.94 -12.39 -16.00
CA GLY A 139 -17.92 -11.27 -16.95
C GLY A 139 -16.69 -11.29 -17.86
N GLU A 140 -16.20 -10.11 -18.24
CA GLU A 140 -15.09 -9.96 -19.19
C GLU A 140 -13.69 -10.01 -18.52
N ASN A 141 -12.65 -10.02 -19.38
CA ASN A 141 -11.23 -9.99 -19.01
C ASN A 141 -10.84 -11.15 -18.07
N LEU A 142 -11.37 -12.35 -18.31
CA LEU A 142 -11.15 -13.54 -17.46
C LEU A 142 -9.70 -14.07 -17.51
N ASP A 143 -8.97 -13.72 -18.56
CA ASP A 143 -7.53 -13.92 -18.74
C ASP A 143 -6.69 -12.93 -17.89
N THR A 144 -7.29 -11.83 -17.44
CA THR A 144 -6.65 -10.84 -16.57
C THR A 144 -6.81 -11.25 -15.11
N SER A 145 -5.72 -11.24 -14.34
CA SER A 145 -5.80 -11.56 -12.90
C SER A 145 -6.71 -10.58 -12.15
N SER A 146 -7.43 -11.05 -11.11
CA SER A 146 -8.11 -10.21 -10.11
C SER A 146 -7.35 -10.07 -8.79
N ARG A 147 -6.12 -10.62 -8.66
CA ARG A 147 -5.31 -10.53 -7.44
C ARG A 147 -5.00 -9.08 -7.09
N VAL A 148 -4.90 -8.76 -5.81
CA VAL A 148 -4.50 -7.44 -5.29
C VAL A 148 -3.20 -7.58 -4.49
N GLN A 149 -2.50 -6.48 -4.27
CA GLN A 149 -1.16 -6.46 -3.67
C GLN A 149 -1.14 -5.92 -2.24
N ALA A 150 -2.24 -5.32 -1.77
CA ALA A 150 -2.38 -4.84 -0.40
C ALA A 150 -3.87 -4.70 -0.06
N VAL A 151 -4.26 -5.11 1.14
CA VAL A 151 -5.65 -5.03 1.62
C VAL A 151 -5.72 -4.20 2.89
N CYS A 152 -6.52 -3.14 2.88
CA CYS A 152 -6.89 -2.37 4.07
C CYS A 152 -8.35 -2.64 4.40
N ASP A 153 -8.61 -3.41 5.45
CA ASP A 153 -9.95 -3.73 5.95
C ASP A 153 -10.28 -2.85 7.16
N TYR A 154 -11.31 -2.03 7.04
CA TYR A 154 -11.90 -1.31 8.16
C TYR A 154 -13.13 -2.05 8.65
N PHE A 155 -13.02 -2.69 9.83
CA PHE A 155 -14.13 -3.31 10.57
C PHE A 155 -15.08 -4.16 9.72
N GLY A 156 -14.54 -4.93 8.78
CA GLY A 156 -15.30 -5.87 7.98
C GLY A 156 -15.75 -7.10 8.77
N PRO A 157 -16.99 -7.57 8.61
CA PRO A 157 -17.39 -8.88 9.11
C PRO A 157 -16.64 -9.98 8.36
N THR A 158 -16.22 -11.04 9.05
CA THR A 158 -15.30 -12.07 8.50
C THR A 158 -15.84 -13.49 8.61
N ASP A 159 -16.60 -13.78 9.66
CA ASP A 159 -17.18 -15.08 9.97
C ASP A 159 -18.61 -14.89 10.45
N PHE A 160 -19.56 -15.01 9.50
CA PHE A 160 -20.99 -14.84 9.77
C PHE A 160 -21.55 -15.89 10.74
N ILE A 161 -20.92 -17.06 10.87
CA ILE A 161 -21.39 -18.07 11.83
C ILE A 161 -21.07 -17.65 13.26
N LYS A 162 -19.94 -16.96 13.46
CA LYS A 162 -19.46 -16.54 14.78
C LYS A 162 -19.82 -15.11 15.17
N ILE A 163 -20.35 -14.31 14.24
CA ILE A 163 -20.61 -12.88 14.48
C ILE A 163 -21.63 -12.65 15.61
N SER A 164 -22.64 -13.51 15.75
CA SER A 164 -23.64 -13.43 16.82
C SER A 164 -23.15 -13.93 18.19
N ASN A 165 -21.92 -14.44 18.30
CA ASN A 165 -21.38 -14.92 19.57
C ASN A 165 -20.87 -13.78 20.47
N PHE A 166 -20.94 -12.53 20.00
CA PHE A 166 -20.40 -11.36 20.67
C PHE A 166 -21.44 -10.22 20.71
N PRO A 167 -21.36 -9.30 21.70
CA PRO A 167 -22.32 -8.21 21.82
C PRO A 167 -22.39 -7.33 20.56
N SER A 168 -23.61 -7.12 20.06
CA SER A 168 -23.93 -6.23 18.93
C SER A 168 -25.33 -5.65 19.13
N ASN A 169 -25.58 -4.46 18.58
CA ASN A 169 -26.91 -3.88 18.44
C ASN A 169 -27.69 -4.50 17.27
N ILE A 170 -27.01 -5.26 16.41
CA ILE A 170 -27.61 -6.01 15.30
C ILE A 170 -27.76 -7.48 15.69
N ARG A 171 -28.95 -8.03 15.44
CA ARG A 171 -29.19 -9.48 15.50
C ARG A 171 -28.75 -10.12 14.18
N HIS A 172 -27.46 -10.42 14.06
CA HIS A 172 -26.87 -10.89 12.81
C HIS A 172 -27.36 -12.27 12.34
N ASP A 173 -27.95 -13.07 13.24
CA ASP A 173 -28.56 -14.37 12.94
C ASP A 173 -30.04 -14.28 12.53
N ALA A 174 -30.64 -13.09 12.61
CA ALA A 174 -32.03 -12.89 12.23
C ALA A 174 -32.23 -13.11 10.72
N PRO A 175 -33.37 -13.66 10.27
CA PRO A 175 -33.64 -13.86 8.83
C PRO A 175 -33.58 -12.58 7.99
N ASP A 176 -33.83 -11.42 8.60
CA ASP A 176 -33.80 -10.11 7.97
C ASP A 176 -32.50 -9.34 8.20
N SER A 177 -31.50 -9.97 8.84
CA SER A 177 -30.17 -9.41 9.03
C SER A 177 -29.49 -9.11 7.69
N PRO A 178 -28.55 -8.15 7.63
CA PRO A 178 -27.76 -7.89 6.43
C PRO A 178 -27.07 -9.15 5.88
N GLU A 179 -26.51 -9.98 6.76
CA GLU A 179 -25.82 -11.20 6.40
C GLU A 179 -26.78 -12.24 5.80
N SER A 180 -27.97 -12.42 6.41
CA SER A 180 -28.99 -13.32 5.89
C SER A 180 -29.50 -12.89 4.51
N LYS A 181 -29.73 -11.59 4.32
CA LYS A 181 -30.12 -11.02 3.02
C LYS A 181 -29.02 -11.17 1.98
N LEU A 182 -27.75 -10.98 2.37
CA LEU A 182 -26.61 -11.17 1.49
C LEU A 182 -26.54 -12.61 0.97
N ILE A 183 -26.63 -13.61 1.84
CA ILE A 183 -26.47 -15.02 1.45
C ILE A 183 -27.75 -15.66 0.89
N GLY A 184 -28.89 -14.97 0.98
CA GLY A 184 -30.18 -15.46 0.47
C GLY A 184 -30.96 -16.36 1.43
N GLY A 185 -30.67 -16.32 2.72
CA GLY A 185 -31.38 -17.10 3.74
C GLY A 185 -30.78 -16.94 5.15
N PRO A 186 -31.45 -17.44 6.20
CA PRO A 186 -30.98 -17.30 7.58
C PRO A 186 -29.58 -17.89 7.77
N VAL A 187 -28.65 -17.11 8.35
CA VAL A 187 -27.25 -17.49 8.59
C VAL A 187 -27.08 -18.88 9.21
N GLN A 188 -27.85 -19.19 10.26
CA GLN A 188 -27.69 -20.45 11.00
C GLN A 188 -28.15 -21.69 10.22
N GLN A 189 -29.00 -21.49 9.19
CA GLN A 189 -29.53 -22.56 8.34
C GLN A 189 -28.75 -22.72 7.03
N ASN A 190 -27.95 -21.72 6.64
CA ASN A 190 -27.27 -21.65 5.34
C ASN A 190 -25.74 -21.66 5.50
N LYS A 191 -25.21 -22.62 6.28
CA LYS A 191 -23.79 -22.65 6.68
C LYS A 191 -22.82 -22.68 5.50
N GLU A 192 -23.13 -23.41 4.43
CA GLU A 192 -22.30 -23.46 3.22
C GLU A 192 -22.28 -22.10 2.50
N ALA A 193 -23.41 -21.41 2.43
CA ALA A 193 -23.48 -20.07 1.87
C ALA A 193 -22.69 -19.05 2.72
N CYS A 194 -22.75 -19.16 4.05
CA CYS A 194 -21.90 -18.39 4.96
C CYS A 194 -20.42 -18.68 4.72
N GLN A 195 -20.01 -19.96 4.66
CA GLN A 195 -18.62 -20.33 4.40
C GLN A 195 -18.13 -19.75 3.08
N ARG A 196 -18.97 -19.79 2.03
CA ARG A 196 -18.65 -19.20 0.72
C ARG A 196 -18.47 -17.68 0.80
N ALA A 197 -19.24 -17.00 1.65
CA ALA A 197 -19.16 -15.55 1.85
C ALA A 197 -18.08 -15.13 2.86
N ASN A 198 -17.57 -16.05 3.69
CA ASN A 198 -16.60 -15.71 4.73
C ASN A 198 -15.17 -15.63 4.15
N PRO A 199 -14.48 -14.46 4.19
CA PRO A 199 -13.10 -14.36 3.71
C PRO A 199 -12.11 -15.28 4.43
N ILE A 200 -12.36 -15.60 5.71
CA ILE A 200 -11.52 -16.49 6.52
C ILE A 200 -11.41 -17.92 5.93
N THR A 201 -12.40 -18.34 5.16
CA THR A 201 -12.44 -19.67 4.50
C THR A 201 -11.32 -19.85 3.47
N TYR A 202 -10.88 -18.75 2.85
CA TYR A 202 -9.99 -18.79 1.70
C TYR A 202 -8.55 -18.41 2.02
N VAL A 203 -8.23 -18.18 3.30
CA VAL A 203 -6.90 -17.70 3.69
C VAL A 203 -5.82 -18.69 3.28
N THR A 204 -4.83 -18.21 2.54
CA THR A 204 -3.67 -18.98 2.09
C THR A 204 -2.37 -18.20 2.28
N LYS A 205 -1.24 -18.89 2.32
CA LYS A 205 0.08 -18.27 2.61
C LYS A 205 0.54 -17.24 1.58
N ASP A 206 -0.01 -17.28 0.37
CA ASP A 206 0.33 -16.40 -0.76
C ASP A 206 -0.61 -15.20 -0.92
N ASP A 207 -1.55 -15.03 0.01
CA ASP A 207 -2.39 -13.84 0.13
C ASP A 207 -1.55 -12.56 0.30
N PRO A 208 -2.04 -11.39 -0.16
CA PRO A 208 -1.34 -10.12 -0.01
C PRO A 208 -1.23 -9.70 1.46
N PRO A 209 -0.34 -8.75 1.79
CA PRO A 209 -0.32 -8.16 3.12
C PRO A 209 -1.65 -7.47 3.47
N PHE A 210 -2.05 -7.59 4.74
CA PHE A 210 -3.26 -7.00 5.32
C PHE A 210 -2.95 -5.92 6.36
N LEU A 211 -3.70 -4.83 6.30
CA LEU A 211 -3.93 -3.92 7.40
C LEU A 211 -5.39 -4.03 7.81
N ILE A 212 -5.64 -4.34 9.08
CA ILE A 212 -6.98 -4.41 9.65
C ILE A 212 -7.09 -3.29 10.69
N VAL A 213 -8.15 -2.48 10.62
CA VAL A 213 -8.43 -1.39 11.57
C VAL A 213 -9.84 -1.53 12.12
N HIS A 214 -9.99 -1.63 13.43
CA HIS A 214 -11.30 -1.86 14.06
C HIS A 214 -11.36 -1.17 15.43
N GLY A 215 -12.50 -0.54 15.75
CA GLY A 215 -12.77 0.02 17.07
C GLY A 215 -13.19 -1.06 18.08
N ASP A 216 -12.72 -0.96 19.32
CA ASP A 216 -13.04 -1.94 20.37
C ASP A 216 -14.41 -1.74 21.03
N LYS A 217 -15.14 -0.67 20.66
CA LYS A 217 -16.52 -0.37 21.07
C LYS A 217 -17.50 -0.43 19.89
N ASP A 218 -17.13 -1.12 18.82
CA ASP A 218 -18.02 -1.35 17.69
C ASP A 218 -19.17 -2.29 18.10
N LEU A 219 -20.39 -1.73 18.13
CA LEU A 219 -21.63 -2.46 18.41
C LEU A 219 -22.44 -2.75 17.13
N THR A 220 -21.84 -2.59 15.96
CA THR A 220 -22.46 -2.94 14.67
C THR A 220 -21.80 -4.17 14.08
N VAL A 221 -20.48 -4.18 13.99
CA VAL A 221 -19.70 -5.37 13.67
C VAL A 221 -18.81 -5.65 14.87
N PRO A 222 -19.01 -6.76 15.59
CA PRO A 222 -18.18 -7.07 16.74
C PRO A 222 -16.67 -7.11 16.42
N HIS A 223 -15.86 -6.50 17.29
CA HIS A 223 -14.39 -6.40 17.14
C HIS A 223 -13.70 -7.76 16.93
N ASN A 224 -14.28 -8.83 17.48
CA ASN A 224 -13.76 -10.19 17.32
C ASN A 224 -13.70 -10.64 15.86
N GLN A 225 -14.50 -10.07 14.96
CA GLN A 225 -14.45 -10.38 13.54
C GLN A 225 -13.07 -10.07 12.96
N SER A 226 -12.48 -8.93 13.34
CA SER A 226 -11.12 -8.59 12.93
C SER A 226 -10.05 -9.41 13.66
N GLN A 227 -10.30 -9.80 14.92
CA GLN A 227 -9.40 -10.71 15.65
C GLN A 227 -9.31 -12.08 14.96
N LEU A 228 -10.46 -12.66 14.57
CA LEU A 228 -10.54 -13.94 13.87
C LEU A 228 -9.79 -13.91 12.53
N LEU A 229 -9.97 -12.85 11.74
CA LEU A 229 -9.26 -12.70 10.47
C LEU A 229 -7.76 -12.55 10.68
N CYS A 230 -7.34 -11.71 11.64
CA CYS A 230 -5.93 -11.51 11.97
C CYS A 230 -5.26 -12.82 12.40
N GLU A 231 -5.94 -13.62 13.24
CA GLU A 231 -5.44 -14.92 13.70
C GLU A 231 -5.26 -15.89 12.52
N ALA A 232 -6.27 -16.00 11.65
CA ALA A 232 -6.18 -16.89 10.48
C ALA A 232 -5.05 -16.49 9.52
N LEU A 233 -4.92 -15.20 9.20
CA LEU A 233 -3.85 -14.67 8.37
C LEU A 233 -2.47 -14.93 8.99
N THR A 234 -2.32 -14.68 10.29
CA THR A 234 -1.07 -14.92 11.02
C THR A 234 -0.71 -16.41 10.99
N LYS A 235 -1.67 -17.30 11.24
CA LYS A 235 -1.48 -18.75 11.22
C LYS A 235 -1.07 -19.27 9.83
N ALA A 236 -1.56 -18.65 8.76
CA ALA A 236 -1.15 -18.97 7.40
C ALA A 236 0.20 -18.36 6.99
N GLY A 237 0.82 -17.53 7.83
CA GLY A 237 2.08 -16.86 7.53
C GLY A 237 1.94 -15.60 6.67
N VAL A 238 0.72 -15.07 6.53
CA VAL A 238 0.45 -13.83 5.79
C VAL A 238 0.87 -12.64 6.65
N GLN A 239 1.51 -11.65 6.02
CA GLN A 239 1.85 -10.41 6.71
C GLN A 239 0.58 -9.63 7.06
N VAL A 240 0.26 -9.54 8.34
CA VAL A 240 -0.91 -8.80 8.83
C VAL A 240 -0.51 -7.81 9.92
N LYS A 241 -1.08 -6.61 9.87
CA LYS A 241 -1.06 -5.64 10.95
C LYS A 241 -2.49 -5.37 11.40
N PHE A 242 -2.78 -5.63 12.66
CA PHE A 242 -4.07 -5.29 13.26
C PHE A 242 -3.93 -4.08 14.18
N HIS A 243 -4.72 -3.03 13.92
CA HIS A 243 -4.76 -1.82 14.72
C HIS A 243 -6.15 -1.65 15.34
N THR A 244 -6.20 -1.80 16.67
CA THR A 244 -7.40 -1.46 17.45
C THR A 244 -7.44 0.05 17.70
N VAL A 245 -8.59 0.67 17.38
CA VAL A 245 -8.88 2.06 17.76
C VAL A 245 -9.56 2.03 19.12
N GLU A 246 -8.81 2.33 20.17
CA GLU A 246 -9.31 2.39 21.56
C GLU A 246 -10.47 3.39 21.68
N GLY A 247 -11.59 2.94 22.24
CA GLY A 247 -12.84 3.69 22.33
C GLY A 247 -13.58 3.88 21.00
N GLY A 248 -13.05 3.35 19.89
CA GLY A 248 -13.64 3.50 18.56
C GLY A 248 -14.91 2.66 18.39
N GLY A 249 -15.94 3.24 17.77
CA GLY A 249 -17.15 2.53 17.36
C GLY A 249 -17.10 2.05 15.90
N HIS A 250 -18.27 1.99 15.25
CA HIS A 250 -18.39 1.59 13.83
C HIS A 250 -18.02 2.72 12.86
N GLY A 251 -16.73 3.06 12.83
CA GLY A 251 -16.18 4.12 11.99
C GLY A 251 -15.82 5.39 12.76
N GLY A 252 -15.76 6.53 12.05
CA GLY A 252 -15.33 7.80 12.64
C GLY A 252 -13.83 7.86 12.96
N PHE A 253 -13.00 7.01 12.34
CA PHE A 253 -11.56 6.92 12.58
C PHE A 253 -10.75 8.07 11.96
N ASN A 254 -11.26 9.30 12.05
CA ASN A 254 -10.65 10.50 11.51
C ASN A 254 -9.55 11.00 12.46
N SER A 255 -8.48 10.22 12.62
CA SER A 255 -7.32 10.60 13.43
C SER A 255 -6.05 10.61 12.58
N PRO A 256 -5.14 11.59 12.78
CA PRO A 256 -3.85 11.62 12.09
C PRO A 256 -3.03 10.34 12.27
N LYS A 257 -3.17 9.68 13.43
CA LYS A 257 -2.51 8.41 13.74
C LYS A 257 -3.00 7.29 12.83
N VAL A 258 -4.32 7.11 12.71
CA VAL A 258 -4.92 6.09 11.85
C VAL A 258 -4.62 6.40 10.38
N ASP A 259 -4.74 7.65 9.94
CA ASP A 259 -4.39 8.06 8.57
C ASP A 259 -2.93 7.72 8.23
N LYS A 260 -1.99 8.00 9.15
CA LYS A 260 -0.58 7.66 8.98
C LYS A 260 -0.37 6.14 8.87
N ILE A 261 -1.07 5.34 9.67
CA ILE A 261 -0.97 3.87 9.60
C ILE A 261 -1.40 3.35 8.22
N VAL A 262 -2.51 3.86 7.67
CA VAL A 262 -2.99 3.48 6.33
C VAL A 262 -2.03 3.98 5.25
N ASP A 263 -1.49 5.19 5.40
CA ASP A 263 -0.52 5.77 4.48
C ASP A 263 0.75 4.95 4.39
N ASP A 264 1.36 4.67 5.54
CA ASP A 264 2.59 3.89 5.65
C ASP A 264 2.38 2.48 5.08
N PHE A 265 1.20 1.88 5.29
CA PHE A 265 0.86 0.57 4.76
C PHE A 265 0.84 0.56 3.22
N PHE A 266 0.06 1.46 2.59
CA PHE A 266 0.02 1.50 1.13
C PHE A 266 1.36 1.91 0.52
N ASP A 267 2.06 2.89 1.11
CA ASP A 267 3.38 3.30 0.62
C ASP A 267 4.38 2.14 0.73
N LYS A 268 4.38 1.41 1.84
CA LYS A 268 5.23 0.22 2.01
C LYS A 268 4.95 -0.86 0.97
N HIS A 269 3.69 -1.10 0.57
CA HIS A 269 3.35 -2.26 -0.28
C HIS A 269 3.15 -1.93 -1.76
N LEU A 270 2.85 -0.67 -2.09
CA LEU A 270 2.54 -0.25 -3.47
C LEU A 270 3.50 0.82 -4.02
N LYS A 271 4.33 1.44 -3.17
CA LYS A 271 5.41 2.34 -3.63
C LYS A 271 6.79 1.83 -3.36
N SER A 272 6.97 0.90 -2.42
CA SER A 272 8.13 0.04 -2.55
C SER A 272 7.96 -0.67 -3.88
N ARG A 273 8.70 -0.19 -4.89
CA ARG A 273 9.17 -1.12 -5.89
C ARG A 273 9.83 -2.19 -5.02
N LYS A 274 9.31 -3.43 -4.99
CA LYS A 274 10.20 -4.57 -4.80
C LYS A 274 11.25 -4.30 -5.85
N SER A 275 12.36 -3.72 -5.43
CA SER A 275 13.37 -3.31 -6.34
C SER A 275 13.91 -4.66 -6.81
N THR A 276 13.48 -5.07 -7.99
CA THR A 276 14.21 -6.07 -8.74
C THR A 276 15.60 -5.54 -9.09
N ASN A 277 15.87 -4.25 -8.79
CA ASN A 277 17.19 -3.71 -8.62
C ASN A 277 17.51 -3.59 -7.13
N THR A 278 18.12 -4.62 -6.56
CA THR A 278 19.25 -4.38 -5.64
C THR A 278 19.99 -3.14 -6.15
N GLY A 279 19.93 -2.03 -5.40
CA GLY A 279 20.69 -0.82 -5.75
C GLY A 279 22.14 -1.22 -5.99
N LEU A 280 22.88 -0.46 -6.81
CA LEU A 280 24.22 -0.87 -7.27
C LEU A 280 25.09 -1.48 -6.17
N ALA A 281 25.10 -0.85 -5.00
CA ALA A 281 25.90 -1.26 -3.85
C ALA A 281 25.49 -2.60 -3.21
N SER A 282 24.29 -3.12 -3.48
CA SER A 282 23.90 -4.48 -3.07
C SER A 282 24.38 -5.59 -4.02
N LEU A 283 24.98 -5.22 -5.17
CA LEU A 283 25.78 -6.15 -5.99
C LEU A 283 27.21 -6.30 -5.46
N TYR A 284 27.63 -5.43 -4.53
CA TYR A 284 28.99 -5.35 -3.98
C TYR A 284 28.95 -5.42 -2.45
N PRO A 285 28.78 -6.60 -1.84
CA PRO A 285 28.85 -6.76 -0.40
C PRO A 285 30.17 -6.24 0.17
N GLY A 286 30.11 -5.42 1.22
CA GLY A 286 31.31 -4.78 1.78
C GLY A 286 31.91 -3.68 0.89
N ASP A 287 31.21 -3.28 -0.18
CA ASP A 287 31.67 -2.33 -1.21
C ASP A 287 32.91 -2.82 -1.99
N GLU A 288 33.28 -4.11 -1.89
CA GLU A 288 34.45 -4.68 -2.60
C GLU A 288 34.29 -4.67 -4.12
N GLY A 289 35.16 -3.97 -4.85
CA GLY A 289 35.20 -3.94 -6.31
C GLY A 289 34.14 -3.05 -6.96
N ILE A 290 33.40 -2.26 -6.15
CA ILE A 290 32.36 -1.35 -6.64
C ILE A 290 32.96 -0.24 -7.53
N GLU A 291 34.18 0.20 -7.23
CA GLU A 291 34.94 1.22 -7.95
C GLU A 291 35.23 0.86 -9.41
N HIS A 292 35.11 -0.42 -9.77
CA HIS A 292 35.27 -0.90 -11.13
C HIS A 292 33.96 -1.00 -11.92
N ASP A 293 32.80 -0.76 -11.28
CA ASP A 293 31.52 -0.78 -11.99
C ASP A 293 31.40 0.45 -12.91
N PRO A 294 31.07 0.28 -14.20
CA PRO A 294 30.98 1.39 -15.15
C PRO A 294 29.88 2.42 -14.84
N ARG A 295 28.98 2.14 -13.89
CA ARG A 295 27.92 3.05 -13.43
C ARG A 295 28.36 3.92 -12.24
N ILE A 296 29.49 3.61 -11.63
CA ILE A 296 30.08 4.43 -10.57
C ILE A 296 30.81 5.63 -11.19
N LEU A 297 30.43 6.82 -10.74
CA LEU A 297 31.02 8.07 -11.23
C LEU A 297 32.23 8.52 -10.41
N PHE A 298 32.27 8.13 -9.14
CA PHE A 298 33.27 8.58 -8.18
C PHE A 298 33.25 7.68 -6.93
N VAL A 299 34.43 7.32 -6.44
CA VAL A 299 34.65 6.62 -5.15
C VAL A 299 35.83 7.29 -4.46
N ASP A 300 35.73 7.45 -3.15
CA ASP A 300 36.84 7.83 -2.30
C ASP A 300 36.79 6.98 -1.03
N ASP A 301 37.92 6.36 -0.68
CA ASP A 301 38.08 5.54 0.51
C ASP A 301 38.49 6.35 1.74
N PHE A 302 39.02 7.57 1.54
CA PHE A 302 39.68 8.39 2.56
C PHE A 302 40.76 7.66 3.38
N GLU A 303 41.23 6.49 2.93
CA GLU A 303 42.24 5.68 3.58
C GLU A 303 43.65 6.06 3.14
N THR A 304 43.75 6.70 1.97
CA THR A 304 45.03 7.09 1.38
C THR A 304 45.08 8.55 0.96
N GLY A 305 46.25 9.14 1.19
CA GLY A 305 46.58 10.50 0.81
C GLY A 305 46.41 11.52 1.92
N THR A 306 47.05 12.66 1.71
CA THR A 306 46.95 13.87 2.51
C THR A 306 45.61 14.58 2.27
N PRO A 307 45.14 15.47 3.18
CA PRO A 307 43.96 16.29 2.94
C PRO A 307 43.99 17.05 1.60
N GLU A 308 45.19 17.45 1.15
CA GLU A 308 45.47 18.04 -0.16
C GLU A 308 45.09 17.10 -1.30
N GLU A 309 45.57 15.86 -1.25
CA GLU A 309 45.36 14.85 -2.28
C GLU A 309 43.89 14.41 -2.32
N ILE A 310 43.26 14.25 -1.16
CA ILE A 310 41.81 14.01 -1.05
C ILE A 310 41.03 15.18 -1.68
N GLY A 311 41.42 16.41 -1.39
CA GLY A 311 40.79 17.59 -1.96
C GLY A 311 40.88 17.66 -3.47
N ALA A 312 42.01 17.25 -4.02
CA ALA A 312 42.20 17.16 -5.46
C ALA A 312 41.29 16.09 -6.10
N ARG A 313 41.05 14.95 -5.44
CA ARG A 313 40.12 13.91 -5.92
C ARG A 313 38.68 14.39 -5.97
N TRP A 314 38.24 15.11 -4.94
CA TRP A 314 36.87 15.66 -4.89
C TRP A 314 36.72 16.84 -5.84
N GLY A 315 37.74 17.68 -5.98
CA GLY A 315 37.77 18.82 -6.90
C GLY A 315 38.03 20.14 -6.18
N SER A 316 37.36 20.38 -5.04
CA SER A 316 37.74 21.49 -4.14
C SER A 316 37.41 21.22 -2.67
N ILE A 317 38.18 21.86 -1.78
CA ILE A 317 37.95 21.91 -0.34
C ILE A 317 37.73 23.36 0.09
N SER A 318 36.66 23.61 0.84
CA SER A 318 36.46 24.87 1.57
C SER A 318 37.00 24.74 3.00
N LYS A 319 37.80 25.72 3.45
CA LYS A 319 38.39 25.79 4.81
C LYS A 319 39.18 24.53 5.15
N LYS A 320 40.25 24.29 4.40
CA LYS A 320 41.08 23.09 4.48
C LYS A 320 41.67 22.83 5.87
N GLU A 321 41.94 23.87 6.64
CA GLU A 321 42.36 23.80 8.04
C GLU A 321 41.36 23.06 8.96
N ASN A 322 40.11 22.92 8.51
CA ASN A 322 39.04 22.21 9.21
C ASN A 322 38.97 20.71 8.88
N PHE A 323 39.88 20.21 8.03
CA PHE A 323 39.97 18.81 7.61
C PHE A 323 41.16 18.13 8.28
N LYS A 324 40.92 16.98 8.92
CA LYS A 324 41.96 16.16 9.52
C LYS A 324 41.67 14.69 9.27
N LEU A 325 42.71 13.92 8.99
CA LEU A 325 42.62 12.46 9.03
C LEU A 325 42.42 12.01 10.48
N SER A 326 41.60 10.99 10.66
CA SER A 326 41.19 10.49 11.97
C SER A 326 41.09 8.98 11.96
N ASP A 327 41.58 8.36 13.04
CA ASP A 327 41.43 6.91 13.25
C ASP A 327 40.07 6.56 13.87
N CYS A 328 39.15 7.53 13.94
CA CYS A 328 37.79 7.33 14.43
C CYS A 328 36.93 6.67 13.35
N LEU A 329 36.72 5.36 13.50
CA LEU A 329 35.95 4.54 12.57
C LEU A 329 34.53 4.28 13.10
N HIS A 330 33.58 4.11 12.18
CA HIS A 330 32.23 3.63 12.51
C HIS A 330 32.24 2.10 12.60
N ALA A 331 31.45 1.52 13.52
CA ALA A 331 31.27 0.07 13.60
C ALA A 331 30.68 -0.45 12.27
N GLY A 332 31.44 -1.26 11.53
CA GLY A 332 31.05 -1.77 10.20
C GLY A 332 31.65 -1.02 9.01
N SER A 333 32.53 -0.03 9.23
CA SER A 333 33.39 0.51 8.16
C SER A 333 34.51 -0.49 7.87
N PRO A 334 34.76 -0.89 6.61
CA PRO A 334 35.89 -1.74 6.25
C PRO A 334 37.24 -1.01 6.32
N GLY A 335 37.22 0.32 6.27
CA GLY A 335 38.45 1.11 6.15
C GLY A 335 39.20 1.39 7.45
N THR A 336 40.48 1.75 7.30
CA THR A 336 41.44 1.95 8.40
C THR A 336 41.56 3.39 8.89
N GLN A 337 41.04 4.36 8.13
CA GLN A 337 41.06 5.78 8.48
C GLN A 337 39.78 6.47 7.99
N SER A 338 39.46 7.63 8.58
CA SER A 338 38.36 8.49 8.15
C SER A 338 38.80 9.95 8.05
N ILE A 339 37.96 10.78 7.40
CA ILE A 339 38.14 12.22 7.36
C ILE A 339 37.22 12.92 8.37
N HIS A 340 37.82 13.67 9.29
CA HIS A 340 37.10 14.55 10.19
C HIS A 340 36.97 15.94 9.58
N ILE A 341 35.73 16.38 9.38
CA ILE A 341 35.38 17.69 8.85
C ILE A 341 34.72 18.51 9.97
N SER A 342 35.42 19.54 10.44
CA SER A 342 34.90 20.44 11.47
C SER A 342 34.05 21.58 10.89
N LYS A 343 33.48 22.42 11.76
CA LYS A 343 32.43 23.40 11.42
C LYS A 343 32.80 24.26 10.20
N ASN A 344 31.93 24.24 9.17
CA ASN A 344 32.07 24.97 7.90
C ASN A 344 33.14 24.43 6.93
N GLY A 345 33.69 23.24 7.16
CA GLY A 345 34.45 22.51 6.14
C GLY A 345 33.52 21.87 5.11
N HIS A 346 33.86 21.93 3.83
CA HIS A 346 33.10 21.28 2.76
C HIS A 346 34.02 20.66 1.70
N LEU A 347 33.64 19.49 1.19
CA LEU A 347 34.20 18.86 -0.02
C LEU A 347 33.20 19.04 -1.16
N PHE A 348 33.68 19.44 -2.33
CA PHE A 348 32.83 19.61 -3.50
C PHE A 348 33.40 18.86 -4.68
N THR A 349 32.51 18.18 -5.41
CA THR A 349 32.78 17.63 -6.73
C THR A 349 31.72 18.08 -7.74
N HIS A 350 32.10 18.13 -9.01
CA HIS A 350 31.22 18.50 -10.10
C HIS A 350 31.14 17.34 -11.10
N THR A 351 29.97 16.71 -11.20
CA THR A 351 29.67 15.71 -12.22
C THR A 351 28.87 16.35 -13.35
N LYS A 352 29.17 15.99 -14.61
CA LYS A 352 28.46 16.49 -15.80
C LYS A 352 27.78 15.32 -16.53
N GLY A 353 26.64 15.60 -17.16
CA GLY A 353 25.95 14.63 -18.02
C GLY A 353 25.12 13.58 -17.27
N VAL A 354 24.68 13.88 -16.04
CA VAL A 354 23.80 13.01 -15.26
C VAL A 354 22.58 13.78 -14.77
N ASP A 355 21.38 13.22 -15.00
CA ASP A 355 20.12 13.83 -14.57
C ASP A 355 19.82 13.59 -13.08
N THR A 356 20.38 12.53 -12.50
CA THR A 356 20.21 12.16 -11.10
C THR A 356 21.42 11.37 -10.63
N MET A 357 21.93 11.71 -9.45
CA MET A 357 23.04 11.01 -8.80
C MET A 357 22.58 10.46 -7.44
N TYR A 358 23.03 9.26 -7.13
CA TYR A 358 22.82 8.63 -5.82
C TYR A 358 24.16 8.57 -5.10
N ALA A 359 24.23 9.10 -3.87
CA ALA A 359 25.43 9.05 -3.05
C ALA A 359 25.23 8.05 -1.89
N ARG A 360 26.26 7.27 -1.60
CA ARG A 360 26.36 6.41 -0.41
C ARG A 360 27.61 6.83 0.36
N PHE A 361 27.47 7.08 1.66
CA PHE A 361 28.57 7.40 2.56
C PHE A 361 28.29 6.83 3.94
N TYR A 362 29.35 6.56 4.70
CA TYR A 362 29.26 6.18 6.12
C TYR A 362 29.75 7.37 6.94
N VAL A 363 28.85 8.00 7.70
CA VAL A 363 29.17 9.20 8.48
C VAL A 363 28.85 8.96 9.94
N LYS A 364 29.81 9.29 10.81
CA LYS A 364 29.63 9.33 12.26
C LYS A 364 29.57 10.78 12.71
N PHE A 365 28.47 11.16 13.35
CA PHE A 365 28.32 12.49 13.93
C PHE A 365 28.78 12.50 15.38
N HIS A 366 29.37 13.62 15.81
CA HIS A 366 29.70 13.83 17.21
C HIS A 366 28.41 13.90 18.06
N GLU A 367 28.41 13.38 19.28
CA GLU A 367 27.19 13.25 20.12
C GLU A 367 26.51 14.60 20.45
N ARG A 368 27.29 15.69 20.40
CA ARG A 368 26.82 17.07 20.65
C ARG A 368 26.38 17.83 19.40
N THR A 369 26.44 17.21 18.22
CA THR A 369 25.97 17.81 16.97
C THR A 369 24.47 17.57 16.84
N GLY A 370 23.66 18.64 16.73
CA GLY A 370 22.21 18.52 16.51
C GLY A 370 21.85 17.94 15.12
N TYR A 371 20.56 17.75 14.85
CA TYR A 371 20.02 17.04 13.67
C TYR A 371 20.10 17.76 12.30
N VAL A 372 20.86 18.86 12.17
CA VAL A 372 20.89 19.64 10.93
C VAL A 372 22.13 19.30 10.12
N HIS A 373 21.94 18.51 9.06
CA HIS A 373 22.96 18.21 8.06
C HIS A 373 22.42 18.57 6.68
N HIS A 374 23.22 19.30 5.91
CA HIS A 374 22.89 19.69 4.54
C HIS A 374 23.83 18.94 3.59
N PHE A 375 23.24 18.05 2.79
CA PHE A 375 23.86 17.55 1.56
C PHE A 375 23.22 18.36 0.43
N VAL A 376 24.00 19.23 -0.20
CA VAL A 376 23.55 20.06 -1.33
C VAL A 376 24.20 19.55 -2.60
#